data_AF-A0A953H368-F1
#
_entry.id   AF-A0A953H368-F1
#
_cell.length_a   1.000
_cell.length_b   1.000
_cell.length_c   1.000
_cell.angle_alpha   90.00
_cell.angle_beta   90.00
_cell.angle_gamma   90.00
#
_symmetry.space_group_name_H-M   'P 1'
#
loop_
_entity.id
_entity.type
_entity.pdbx_description
1 polymer ?
#
loop_
_entity_poly.entity_id
_entity_poly.type
_entity_poly.pdbx_seq_one_letter_code
_entity_poly.pdbx_strand_id
1 'polypeptide(L)'
;MPAVRTSSSLMARIPANTLTFSIENPARPPAHFQEMSNRPHVFVSSTFYDLKQVRKDLSEFLMGELGYEALLFENPEFPIDPGKTTIQNCTDIASEDADILILIVGLKYGSLDPKTKLSVTRLEFEAARARGVPVYIYVDQQLHTMLPVWKQNPSLKLDGIVDNSQVFEFVAEVADKHKLWITPFSSAQDLIGAIRAQFAYRMKQGLKALRAYDCGRLPDYLSDLRGRSLQLVLEKPRGWEYSLAAQVLTDEIAGARGLRYEYDSGISVGAAVVVPDSECLGFVNGHINGLSIIGNNIGQLINVYLAEAVGALGEPGDAEKIVFWGRSMGAVYRDAIKWALQVRRISTTGPFSSAVPMVEGFSIQVIEVIESFAKQITKVSSDASTAFELGRVPEPAHIEFVLDSISYEPFLDHVKDIARNLENPG
;
A
#
# COMPACT_ATOMS: atom_id res chain seq x y z
N MET A 1 -9.16 38.34 50.53
CA MET A 1 -8.40 39.21 49.60
C MET A 1 -7.90 40.42 50.36
N PRO A 2 -6.76 41.06 50.04
CA PRO A 2 -5.81 40.86 48.92
C PRO A 2 -4.37 40.55 49.46
N ALA A 3 -3.29 40.35 48.71
CA ALA A 3 -2.91 40.85 47.41
C ALA A 3 -1.98 39.90 46.65
N VAL A 4 -2.32 39.80 45.36
CA VAL A 4 -1.45 39.43 44.24
C VAL A 4 -0.11 40.17 44.32
N ARG A 5 0.99 39.43 44.11
CA ARG A 5 2.21 39.99 43.51
C ARG A 5 2.62 39.16 42.31
N THR A 6 2.11 39.59 41.15
CA THR A 6 2.75 39.48 39.86
C THR A 6 3.94 40.44 39.79
N SER A 7 5.12 39.93 39.44
CA SER A 7 6.29 40.63 38.87
C SER A 7 7.43 39.60 38.89
N SER A 8 8.20 39.31 37.86
CA SER A 8 8.37 39.87 36.53
C SER A 8 9.44 39.02 35.85
N SER A 9 9.27 38.74 34.56
CA SER A 9 10.36 38.66 33.57
C SER A 9 11.58 37.78 33.90
N LEU A 10 11.62 36.58 33.33
CA LEU A 10 12.85 36.06 32.74
C LEU A 10 12.54 35.42 31.39
N MET A 11 12.35 36.28 30.39
CA MET A 11 12.59 35.90 29.00
C MET A 11 14.09 35.61 28.84
N ALA A 12 14.45 34.33 28.75
CA ALA A 12 15.76 33.97 28.24
C ALA A 12 15.77 34.18 26.73
N ARG A 13 16.38 35.28 26.28
CA ARG A 13 16.75 35.48 24.89
C ARG A 13 17.80 34.42 24.51
N ILE A 14 17.42 33.50 23.64
CA ILE A 14 18.37 32.63 22.94
C ILE A 14 18.76 33.36 21.64
N PRO A 15 20.05 33.56 21.35
CA PRO A 15 20.48 34.27 20.15
C PRO A 15 20.01 33.54 18.90
N ALA A 16 19.49 34.30 17.93
CA ALA A 16 19.22 33.81 16.59
C ALA A 16 20.55 33.46 15.92
N ASN A 17 20.85 32.17 15.78
CA ASN A 17 21.85 31.73 14.82
C ASN A 17 21.21 31.80 13.44
N THR A 18 21.64 32.78 12.64
CA THR A 18 21.38 32.82 11.20
C THR A 18 22.11 31.63 10.55
N LEU A 19 21.38 30.56 10.24
CA LEU A 19 21.85 29.52 9.34
C LEU A 19 21.62 30.00 7.90
N THR A 20 22.64 30.60 7.31
CA THR A 20 22.74 30.76 5.85
C THR A 20 22.98 29.38 5.25
N PHE A 21 21.97 28.83 4.59
CA PHE A 21 22.15 27.71 3.68
C PHE A 21 22.35 28.28 2.27
N SER A 22 23.56 28.13 1.73
CA SER A 22 23.74 28.17 0.29
C SER A 22 23.18 26.87 -0.27
N ILE A 23 22.09 26.94 -1.02
CA ILE A 23 21.68 25.84 -1.88
C ILE A 23 22.70 25.79 -3.01
N GLU A 24 23.83 25.14 -2.78
CA GLU A 24 24.57 24.56 -3.89
C GLU A 24 23.67 23.50 -4.50
N ASN A 25 23.36 23.71 -5.77
CA ASN A 25 22.54 22.82 -6.58
C ASN A 25 23.01 21.38 -6.34
N PRO A 26 22.19 20.46 -5.81
CA PRO A 26 22.64 19.10 -5.54
C PRO A 26 23.23 18.54 -6.83
N ALA A 27 24.45 18.02 -6.70
CA ALA A 27 25.22 17.51 -7.83
C ALA A 27 24.30 16.68 -8.73
N ARG A 28 24.17 17.09 -9.99
CA ARG A 28 23.54 16.28 -11.03
C ARG A 28 24.19 14.90 -10.92
N PRO A 29 23.41 13.80 -10.82
CA PRO A 29 24.00 12.47 -10.74
C PRO A 29 25.02 12.31 -11.88
N PRO A 30 26.16 11.64 -11.63
CA PRO A 30 27.22 11.53 -12.61
C PRO A 30 26.62 11.05 -13.93
N ALA A 31 26.95 11.76 -15.02
CA ALA A 31 26.50 11.50 -16.38
C ALA A 31 27.15 10.21 -16.94
N HIS A 32 26.93 9.10 -16.26
CA HIS A 32 27.35 7.77 -16.64
C HIS A 32 26.28 6.72 -16.30
N PHE A 33 25.00 7.13 -16.23
CA PHE A 33 23.95 6.25 -16.73
C PHE A 33 24.05 6.35 -18.25
N GLN A 34 24.55 5.29 -18.87
CA GLN A 34 24.30 5.01 -20.27
C GLN A 34 22.81 5.24 -20.46
N GLU A 35 22.41 6.23 -21.27
CA GLU A 35 21.00 6.45 -21.61
C GLU A 35 20.49 5.16 -22.24
N MET A 36 19.94 4.27 -21.42
CA MET A 36 19.05 3.22 -21.87
C MET A 36 17.95 3.95 -22.64
N SER A 37 17.71 3.48 -23.86
CA SER A 37 16.60 3.90 -24.72
C SER A 37 15.42 4.40 -23.87
N ASN A 38 15.10 5.70 -23.93
CA ASN A 38 13.97 6.27 -23.17
C ASN A 38 12.61 5.89 -23.81
N ARG A 39 12.60 4.78 -24.56
CA ARG A 39 11.44 4.23 -25.26
C ARG A 39 10.82 3.17 -24.36
N PRO A 40 9.48 3.08 -24.28
CA PRO A 40 8.84 2.03 -23.51
C PRO A 40 9.22 0.64 -24.05
N HIS A 41 9.65 -0.25 -23.15
CA HIS A 41 9.92 -1.64 -23.45
C HIS A 41 8.64 -2.48 -23.33
N VAL A 42 8.27 -3.15 -24.42
CA VAL A 42 7.09 -4.01 -24.50
C VAL A 42 7.54 -5.46 -24.66
N PHE A 43 7.33 -6.26 -23.61
CA PHE A 43 7.55 -7.69 -23.66
C PHE A 43 6.37 -8.40 -24.32
N VAL A 44 6.63 -9.17 -25.39
CA VAL A 44 5.60 -9.93 -26.11
C VAL A 44 5.69 -11.41 -25.74
N SER A 45 4.85 -11.83 -24.80
CA SER A 45 4.75 -13.21 -24.33
C SER A 45 3.70 -13.99 -25.13
N SER A 46 4.12 -15.06 -25.80
CA SER A 46 3.22 -15.99 -26.50
C SER A 46 3.93 -17.29 -26.86
N THR A 47 3.17 -18.28 -27.35
CA THR A 47 3.78 -19.36 -28.14
C THR A 47 4.37 -18.79 -29.44
N PHE A 48 5.46 -19.39 -29.94
CA PHE A 48 6.19 -18.83 -31.07
C PHE A 48 5.69 -19.31 -32.43
N TYR A 49 5.70 -20.62 -32.67
CA TYR A 49 5.56 -21.16 -34.02
C TYR A 49 4.19 -20.90 -34.67
N ASP A 50 3.12 -21.08 -33.91
CA ASP A 50 1.74 -20.86 -34.36
C ASP A 50 1.37 -19.38 -34.50
N LEU A 51 2.00 -18.51 -33.71
CA LEU A 51 1.72 -17.06 -33.71
C LEU A 51 2.80 -16.23 -34.42
N LYS A 52 3.71 -16.86 -35.17
CA LYS A 52 4.89 -16.20 -35.76
C LYS A 52 4.54 -14.96 -36.59
N GLN A 53 3.50 -15.04 -37.42
CA GLN A 53 3.07 -13.90 -38.23
C GLN A 53 2.46 -12.78 -37.37
N VAL A 54 1.63 -13.13 -36.39
CA VAL A 54 1.02 -12.19 -35.45
C VAL A 54 2.10 -11.45 -34.64
N ARG A 55 3.10 -12.17 -34.15
CA ARG A 55 4.25 -11.61 -33.41
C ARG A 55 5.04 -10.64 -34.28
N LYS A 56 5.30 -11.01 -35.54
CA LYS A 56 6.00 -10.16 -36.51
C LYS A 56 5.23 -8.85 -36.77
N ASP A 57 3.95 -8.95 -37.12
CA ASP A 57 3.10 -7.79 -37.41
C ASP A 57 3.00 -6.86 -36.18
N LEU A 58 2.89 -7.43 -34.98
CA LEU A 58 2.90 -6.68 -33.73
C LEU A 58 4.24 -5.99 -33.49
N SER A 59 5.38 -6.67 -33.71
CA SER A 59 6.70 -6.07 -33.57
C SER A 59 6.90 -4.91 -34.53
N GLU A 60 6.47 -5.05 -35.80
CA GLU A 60 6.53 -3.98 -36.80
C GLU A 60 5.67 -2.78 -36.39
N PHE A 61 4.48 -3.02 -35.85
CA PHE A 61 3.62 -1.96 -35.31
C PHE A 61 4.28 -1.23 -34.12
N LEU A 62 4.75 -1.98 -33.12
CA LEU A 62 5.35 -1.41 -31.90
C LEU A 62 6.59 -0.57 -32.23
N MET A 63 7.50 -1.10 -33.05
CA MET A 63 8.78 -0.45 -33.33
C MET A 63 8.67 0.59 -34.45
N GLY A 64 7.96 0.27 -35.53
CA GLY A 64 7.88 1.09 -36.73
C GLY A 64 6.85 2.22 -36.66
N GLU A 65 5.75 2.04 -35.95
CA GLU A 65 4.68 3.03 -35.87
C GLU A 65 4.63 3.77 -34.53
N LEU A 66 4.80 3.07 -33.41
CA LEU A 66 4.76 3.69 -32.08
C LEU A 66 6.13 4.18 -31.58
N GLY A 67 7.23 3.67 -32.16
CA GLY A 67 8.59 3.98 -31.71
C GLY A 67 8.92 3.36 -30.35
N TYR A 68 8.25 2.27 -29.98
CA TYR A 68 8.49 1.50 -28.76
C TYR A 68 9.58 0.45 -29.03
N GLU A 69 10.12 -0.13 -27.96
CA GLU A 69 11.06 -1.24 -28.07
C GLU A 69 10.34 -2.55 -27.80
N ALA A 70 10.37 -3.47 -28.76
CA ALA A 70 9.68 -4.75 -28.63
C ALA A 70 10.66 -5.84 -28.19
N LEU A 71 10.47 -6.36 -26.98
CA LEU A 71 11.25 -7.44 -26.41
C LEU A 71 10.63 -8.79 -26.83
N LEU A 72 11.17 -9.36 -27.90
CA LEU A 72 10.81 -10.69 -28.41
C LEU A 72 12.03 -11.61 -28.38
N PHE A 73 11.92 -12.79 -27.78
CA PHE A 73 13.07 -13.69 -27.59
C PHE A 73 13.72 -14.15 -28.92
N GLU A 74 12.97 -14.15 -30.02
CA GLU A 74 13.47 -14.49 -31.36
C GLU A 74 14.29 -13.36 -32.01
N ASN A 75 14.24 -12.14 -31.47
CA ASN A 75 14.97 -11.00 -32.02
C ASN A 75 16.45 -11.06 -31.61
N PRO A 76 17.40 -10.78 -32.52
CA PRO A 76 18.83 -10.77 -32.18
C PRO A 76 19.23 -9.73 -31.14
N GLU A 77 18.44 -8.65 -31.01
CA GLU A 77 18.64 -7.57 -30.05
C GLU A 77 18.09 -7.91 -28.66
N PHE A 78 17.39 -9.05 -28.52
CA PHE A 78 16.87 -9.48 -27.23
C PHE A 78 18.01 -9.70 -26.24
N PRO A 79 17.96 -9.11 -25.03
CA PRO A 79 19.01 -9.29 -24.03
C PRO A 79 19.17 -10.77 -23.66
N ILE A 80 20.40 -11.28 -23.68
CA ILE A 80 20.70 -12.67 -23.29
C ILE A 80 21.87 -12.65 -22.32
N ASP A 81 21.64 -13.19 -21.12
CA ASP A 81 22.68 -13.52 -20.15
C ASP A 81 23.14 -14.98 -20.38
N PRO A 82 24.38 -15.22 -20.83
CA PRO A 82 24.91 -16.57 -21.04
C PRO A 82 24.95 -17.44 -19.77
N GLY A 83 24.89 -16.84 -18.59
CA GLY A 83 24.87 -17.53 -17.31
C GLY A 83 23.48 -18.06 -16.92
N LYS A 84 22.42 -17.69 -17.64
CA LYS A 84 21.02 -18.05 -17.31
C LYS A 84 20.46 -19.06 -18.30
N THR A 85 19.52 -19.89 -17.83
CA THR A 85 18.70 -20.72 -18.73
C THR A 85 17.76 -19.84 -19.55
N THR A 86 17.32 -20.32 -20.72
CA THR A 86 16.38 -19.57 -21.58
C THR A 86 15.14 -19.13 -20.84
N ILE A 87 14.55 -20.01 -20.01
CA ILE A 87 13.36 -19.71 -19.22
C ILE A 87 13.65 -18.60 -18.22
N GLN A 88 14.75 -18.71 -17.45
CA GLN A 88 15.15 -17.68 -16.49
C GLN A 88 15.42 -16.33 -17.15
N ASN A 89 16.12 -16.32 -18.28
CA ASN A 89 16.40 -15.10 -19.01
C ASN A 89 15.11 -14.40 -19.45
N CYS A 90 14.15 -15.14 -20.02
CA CYS A 90 12.87 -14.59 -20.41
C CYS A 90 12.04 -14.09 -19.21
N THR A 91 11.99 -14.84 -18.10
CA THR A 91 11.24 -14.40 -16.91
C THR A 91 11.85 -13.16 -16.26
N ASP A 92 13.19 -13.05 -16.24
CA ASP A 92 13.87 -11.89 -15.69
C ASP A 92 13.57 -10.66 -16.54
N ILE A 93 13.73 -10.73 -17.86
CA ILE A 93 13.42 -9.63 -18.78
C ILE A 93 11.95 -9.22 -18.69
N ALA A 94 11.02 -10.17 -18.63
CA ALA A 94 9.60 -9.89 -18.48
C ALA A 94 9.26 -9.15 -17.17
N SER A 95 10.10 -9.27 -16.13
CA SER A 95 9.83 -8.74 -14.79
C SER A 95 10.68 -7.52 -14.43
N GLU A 96 11.88 -7.38 -14.99
CA GLU A 96 12.86 -6.35 -14.63
C GLU A 96 13.02 -5.28 -15.72
N ASP A 97 12.92 -5.66 -16.99
CA ASP A 97 13.17 -4.75 -18.12
C ASP A 97 11.87 -4.29 -18.82
N ALA A 98 10.77 -5.03 -18.67
CA ALA A 98 9.51 -4.73 -19.34
C ALA A 98 8.71 -3.61 -18.63
N ASP A 99 8.40 -2.54 -19.35
CA ASP A 99 7.44 -1.52 -18.89
C ASP A 99 5.99 -1.98 -19.10
N ILE A 100 5.75 -2.80 -20.12
CA ILE A 100 4.45 -3.36 -20.49
C ILE A 100 4.64 -4.81 -20.92
N LEU A 101 3.72 -5.68 -20.52
CA LEU A 101 3.62 -7.03 -21.07
C LEU A 101 2.36 -7.17 -21.94
N ILE A 102 2.55 -7.63 -23.18
CA ILE A 102 1.49 -8.08 -24.07
C ILE A 102 1.50 -9.61 -24.06
N LEU A 103 0.44 -10.20 -23.52
CA LEU A 103 0.23 -11.64 -23.47
C LEU A 103 -0.72 -12.06 -24.61
N ILE A 104 -0.24 -12.89 -25.53
CA ILE A 104 -1.04 -13.45 -26.61
C ILE A 104 -1.19 -14.96 -26.39
N VAL A 105 -2.43 -15.41 -26.20
CA VAL A 105 -2.75 -16.81 -25.95
C VAL A 105 -3.46 -17.38 -27.18
N GLY A 106 -2.74 -18.23 -27.92
CA GLY A 106 -3.27 -19.00 -29.04
C GLY A 106 -3.88 -20.33 -28.59
N LEU A 107 -4.05 -21.25 -29.54
CA LEU A 107 -4.61 -22.60 -29.29
C LEU A 107 -3.58 -23.60 -28.72
N LYS A 108 -2.32 -23.20 -28.61
CA LYS A 108 -1.23 -24.04 -28.08
C LYS A 108 -0.81 -23.63 -26.68
N TYR A 109 -0.51 -24.60 -25.81
CA TYR A 109 0.01 -24.33 -24.46
C TYR A 109 1.49 -23.97 -24.45
N GLY A 110 2.25 -24.52 -25.39
CA GLY A 110 3.69 -24.28 -25.53
C GLY A 110 4.56 -25.20 -24.67
N SER A 111 5.84 -24.84 -24.58
CA SER A 111 6.86 -25.64 -23.91
C SER A 111 6.71 -25.60 -22.39
N LEU A 112 6.86 -26.76 -21.75
CA LEU A 112 6.78 -26.89 -20.29
C LEU A 112 8.15 -26.72 -19.65
N ASP A 113 8.19 -25.97 -18.55
CA ASP A 113 9.33 -26.00 -17.65
C ASP A 113 9.42 -27.36 -16.95
N PRO A 114 10.58 -28.05 -17.00
CA PRO A 114 10.73 -29.38 -16.42
C PRO A 114 10.45 -29.43 -14.90
N LYS A 115 10.67 -28.33 -14.18
CA LYS A 115 10.54 -28.25 -12.71
C LYS A 115 9.10 -28.00 -12.28
N THR A 116 8.46 -26.95 -12.81
CA THR A 116 7.13 -26.49 -12.41
C THR A 116 6.01 -27.18 -13.19
N LYS A 117 6.29 -27.76 -14.36
CA LYS A 117 5.31 -28.29 -15.31
C LYS A 117 4.32 -27.24 -15.83
N LEU A 118 4.64 -25.96 -15.68
CA LEU A 118 3.91 -24.85 -16.28
C LEU A 118 4.52 -24.46 -17.62
N SER A 119 3.74 -23.82 -18.50
CA SER A 119 4.28 -23.32 -19.76
C SER A 119 5.20 -22.13 -19.53
N VAL A 120 6.20 -21.96 -20.40
CA VAL A 120 7.14 -20.81 -20.33
C VAL A 120 6.37 -19.48 -20.37
N THR A 121 5.39 -19.35 -21.27
CA THR A 121 4.50 -18.18 -21.38
C THR A 121 3.78 -17.87 -20.06
N ARG A 122 3.34 -18.91 -19.34
CA ARG A 122 2.71 -18.73 -18.02
C ARG A 122 3.71 -18.24 -16.97
N LEU A 123 4.94 -18.76 -16.98
CA LEU A 123 6.00 -18.31 -16.07
C LEU A 123 6.39 -16.85 -16.32
N GLU A 124 6.49 -16.44 -17.59
CA GLU A 124 6.73 -15.04 -17.98
C GLU A 124 5.61 -14.11 -17.46
N PHE A 125 4.35 -14.52 -17.64
CA PHE A 125 3.20 -13.79 -17.10
C PHE A 125 3.25 -13.67 -15.57
N GLU A 126 3.51 -14.78 -14.86
CA GLU A 126 3.58 -14.78 -13.40
C GLU A 126 4.73 -13.88 -12.88
N ALA A 127 5.89 -13.91 -13.54
CA ALA A 127 7.04 -13.07 -13.21
C ALA A 127 6.74 -11.57 -13.37
N ALA A 128 6.18 -11.16 -14.51
CA ALA A 128 5.79 -9.78 -14.77
C ALA A 128 4.74 -9.28 -13.77
N ARG A 129 3.74 -10.11 -13.45
CA ARG A 129 2.70 -9.78 -12.48
C ARG A 129 3.25 -9.60 -11.07
N ALA A 130 4.21 -10.41 -10.65
CA ALA A 130 4.83 -10.30 -9.33
C ALA A 130 5.56 -8.96 -9.14
N ARG A 131 6.04 -8.34 -10.23
CA ARG A 131 6.69 -7.02 -10.24
C ARG A 131 5.75 -5.85 -10.51
N GLY A 132 4.46 -6.11 -10.72
CA GLY A 132 3.46 -5.08 -10.98
C GLY A 132 3.47 -4.53 -12.40
N VAL A 133 4.11 -5.22 -13.35
CA VAL A 133 4.13 -4.82 -14.76
C VAL A 133 2.68 -4.85 -15.30
N PRO A 134 2.21 -3.76 -15.96
CA PRO A 134 0.93 -3.73 -16.64
C PRO A 134 0.82 -4.81 -17.72
N VAL A 135 -0.22 -5.65 -17.65
CA VAL A 135 -0.46 -6.75 -18.59
C VAL A 135 -1.69 -6.47 -19.47
N TYR A 136 -1.54 -6.61 -20.77
CA TYR A 136 -2.64 -6.65 -21.76
C TYR A 136 -2.74 -8.05 -22.33
N ILE A 137 -3.89 -8.70 -22.15
CA ILE A 137 -4.11 -10.07 -22.60
C ILE A 137 -5.05 -10.13 -23.82
N TYR A 138 -4.59 -10.90 -24.80
CA TYR A 138 -5.28 -11.18 -26.05
C TYR A 138 -5.42 -12.69 -26.22
N VAL A 139 -6.65 -13.15 -26.42
CA VAL A 139 -6.95 -14.59 -26.50
C VAL A 139 -7.55 -14.90 -27.86
N ASP A 140 -7.13 -16.00 -28.48
CA ASP A 140 -7.68 -16.46 -29.74
C ASP A 140 -9.23 -16.56 -29.66
N GLN A 141 -9.92 -16.08 -30.69
CA GLN A 141 -11.39 -16.01 -30.71
C GLN A 141 -12.04 -17.37 -30.53
N GLN A 142 -11.47 -18.44 -31.09
CA GLN A 142 -12.00 -19.80 -30.95
C GLN A 142 -11.82 -20.30 -29.51
N LEU A 143 -10.65 -20.05 -28.92
CA LEU A 143 -10.37 -20.38 -27.52
C LEU A 143 -11.31 -19.64 -26.56
N HIS A 144 -11.47 -18.33 -26.75
CA HIS A 144 -12.34 -17.48 -25.95
C HIS A 144 -13.81 -17.94 -26.05
N THR A 145 -14.27 -18.32 -27.24
CA THR A 145 -15.64 -18.82 -27.46
C THR A 145 -15.90 -20.14 -26.75
N MET A 146 -14.89 -21.01 -26.68
CA MET A 146 -15.00 -22.33 -26.04
C MET A 146 -14.80 -22.30 -24.52
N LEU A 147 -14.21 -21.23 -23.97
CA LEU A 147 -13.90 -21.11 -22.55
C LEU A 147 -15.13 -21.32 -21.63
N PRO A 148 -16.33 -20.75 -21.89
CA PRO A 148 -17.50 -20.99 -21.04
C PRO A 148 -17.98 -22.45 -21.08
N VAL A 149 -17.87 -23.12 -22.22
CA VAL A 149 -18.23 -24.53 -22.39
C VAL A 149 -17.28 -25.41 -21.58
N TRP A 150 -15.97 -25.15 -21.68
CA TRP A 150 -14.96 -25.85 -20.89
C TRP A 150 -15.15 -25.61 -19.38
N LYS A 151 -15.47 -24.38 -18.96
CA LYS A 151 -15.72 -24.06 -17.55
C LYS A 151 -16.88 -24.87 -16.94
N GLN A 152 -17.89 -25.22 -17.74
CA GLN A 152 -19.01 -26.05 -17.28
C GLN A 152 -18.65 -27.53 -17.18
N ASN A 153 -17.70 -28.01 -17.98
CA ASN A 153 -17.19 -29.38 -17.95
C ASN A 153 -15.66 -29.40 -18.15
N PRO A 154 -14.86 -29.15 -17.10
CA PRO A 154 -13.40 -29.07 -17.23
C PRO A 154 -12.74 -30.40 -17.68
N SER A 155 -13.43 -31.52 -17.49
CA SER A 155 -12.99 -32.85 -17.96
C SER A 155 -13.23 -33.10 -19.45
N LEU A 156 -13.89 -32.17 -20.15
CA LEU A 156 -14.15 -32.26 -21.59
C LEU A 156 -12.82 -32.16 -22.36
N LYS A 157 -12.49 -33.22 -23.10
CA LYS A 157 -11.34 -33.24 -23.99
C LYS A 157 -11.66 -32.48 -25.26
N LEU A 158 -10.91 -31.40 -25.51
CA LEU A 158 -11.04 -30.54 -26.68
C LEU A 158 -9.79 -30.63 -27.57
N ASP A 159 -9.23 -31.84 -27.69
CA ASP A 159 -7.97 -32.13 -28.40
C ASP A 159 -8.00 -31.74 -29.90
N GLY A 160 -9.20 -31.59 -30.48
CA GLY A 160 -9.38 -31.08 -31.85
C GLY A 160 -9.33 -29.55 -31.98
N ILE A 161 -9.23 -28.83 -30.86
CA ILE A 161 -9.21 -27.36 -30.78
C ILE A 161 -7.90 -26.88 -30.15
N VAL A 162 -7.51 -27.45 -29.01
CA VAL A 162 -6.26 -27.12 -28.31
C VAL A 162 -5.34 -28.33 -28.22
N ASP A 163 -4.04 -28.11 -28.13
CA ASP A 163 -3.06 -29.18 -27.94
C ASP A 163 -3.02 -29.71 -26.49
N ASN A 164 -3.44 -28.90 -25.53
CA ASN A 164 -3.46 -29.22 -24.11
C ASN A 164 -4.56 -28.42 -23.40
N SER A 165 -5.38 -29.08 -22.59
CA SER A 165 -6.49 -28.45 -21.85
C SER A 165 -6.02 -27.40 -20.84
N GLN A 166 -4.75 -27.43 -20.43
CA GLN A 166 -4.16 -26.43 -19.53
C GLN A 166 -4.19 -25.01 -20.10
N VAL A 167 -4.35 -24.84 -21.43
CA VAL A 167 -4.59 -23.52 -22.03
C VAL A 167 -5.85 -22.88 -21.45
N PHE A 168 -6.94 -23.65 -21.33
CA PHE A 168 -8.19 -23.15 -20.77
C PHE A 168 -8.06 -22.83 -19.29
N GLU A 169 -7.34 -23.67 -18.52
CA GLU A 169 -7.05 -23.42 -17.10
C GLU A 169 -6.32 -22.09 -16.93
N PHE A 170 -5.30 -21.85 -17.75
CA PHE A 170 -4.52 -20.61 -17.70
C PHE A 170 -5.38 -19.39 -18.02
N VAL A 171 -6.17 -19.42 -19.10
CA VAL A 171 -7.05 -18.28 -19.46
C VAL A 171 -8.13 -18.05 -18.41
N ALA A 172 -8.71 -19.11 -17.84
CA ALA A 172 -9.67 -19.02 -16.75
C ALA A 172 -9.05 -18.36 -15.51
N GLU A 173 -7.82 -18.76 -15.15
CA GLU A 173 -7.10 -18.16 -14.03
C GLU A 173 -6.83 -16.66 -14.25
N VAL A 174 -6.39 -16.28 -15.45
CA VAL A 174 -6.16 -14.87 -15.79
C VAL A 174 -7.44 -14.03 -15.66
N ALA A 175 -8.57 -14.55 -16.12
CA ALA A 175 -9.87 -13.87 -16.00
C ALA A 175 -10.36 -13.81 -14.55
N ASP A 176 -10.39 -14.95 -13.86
CA ASP A 176 -11.14 -15.11 -12.62
C ASP A 176 -10.33 -14.72 -11.39
N LYS A 177 -9.04 -15.05 -11.36
CA LYS A 177 -8.15 -14.78 -10.22
C LYS A 177 -7.44 -13.44 -10.38
N HIS A 178 -6.91 -13.16 -11.56
CA HIS A 178 -6.16 -11.92 -11.81
C HIS A 178 -7.03 -10.74 -12.25
N LYS A 179 -8.32 -10.99 -12.54
CA LYS A 179 -9.30 -9.97 -12.95
C LYS A 179 -8.83 -9.13 -14.15
N LEU A 180 -8.05 -9.75 -15.04
CA LEU A 180 -7.61 -9.06 -16.26
C LEU A 180 -8.68 -9.12 -17.34
N TRP A 181 -8.87 -8.00 -18.03
CA TRP A 181 -9.80 -7.92 -19.15
C TRP A 181 -9.25 -8.68 -20.36
N ILE A 182 -9.95 -9.71 -20.80
CA ILE A 182 -9.59 -10.49 -21.98
C ILE A 182 -10.16 -9.83 -23.24
N THR A 183 -9.27 -9.56 -24.20
CA THR A 183 -9.66 -9.08 -25.53
C THR A 183 -9.52 -10.22 -26.53
N PRO A 184 -10.61 -10.73 -27.12
CA PRO A 184 -10.50 -11.77 -28.12
C PRO A 184 -9.95 -11.20 -29.44
N PHE A 185 -9.20 -12.01 -30.20
CA PHE A 185 -8.67 -11.64 -31.51
C PHE A 185 -8.82 -12.77 -32.53
N SER A 186 -8.99 -12.43 -33.81
CA SER A 186 -8.96 -13.39 -34.92
C SER A 186 -7.79 -13.11 -35.89
N SER A 187 -7.18 -11.92 -35.80
CA SER A 187 -6.08 -11.48 -36.64
C SER A 187 -5.13 -10.54 -35.89
N ALA A 188 -3.93 -10.30 -36.45
CA ALA A 188 -2.99 -9.30 -35.93
C ALA A 188 -3.56 -7.87 -35.97
N GLN A 189 -4.45 -7.56 -36.92
CA GLN A 189 -5.08 -6.24 -37.03
C GLN A 189 -6.06 -5.98 -35.88
N ASP A 190 -6.76 -7.02 -35.40
CA ASP A 190 -7.63 -6.90 -34.22
C ASP A 190 -6.81 -6.55 -32.97
N LEU A 191 -5.68 -7.24 -32.78
CA LEU A 191 -4.70 -6.96 -31.72
C LEU A 191 -4.21 -5.51 -31.81
N ILE A 192 -3.69 -5.09 -32.97
CA ILE A 192 -3.14 -3.74 -33.17
C ILE A 192 -4.21 -2.68 -32.92
N GLY A 193 -5.43 -2.87 -33.42
CA GLY A 193 -6.54 -1.95 -33.20
C GLY A 193 -6.89 -1.79 -31.72
N ALA A 194 -6.95 -2.90 -30.98
CA ALA A 194 -7.20 -2.89 -29.55
C ALA A 194 -6.06 -2.24 -28.75
N ILE A 195 -4.80 -2.56 -29.07
CA ILE A 195 -3.61 -1.95 -28.43
C ILE A 195 -3.63 -0.44 -28.64
N ARG A 196 -3.91 0.06 -29.86
CA ARG A 196 -4.00 1.50 -30.14
C ARG A 196 -5.01 2.19 -29.22
N ALA A 197 -6.21 1.63 -29.08
CA ALA A 197 -7.25 2.21 -28.23
C ALA A 197 -6.84 2.21 -26.73
N GLN A 198 -6.31 1.08 -26.26
CA GLN A 198 -5.89 0.93 -24.87
C GLN A 198 -4.71 1.84 -24.52
N PHE A 199 -3.71 1.93 -25.40
CA PHE A 199 -2.55 2.81 -25.19
C PHE A 199 -2.93 4.28 -25.28
N ALA A 200 -3.83 4.67 -26.18
CA ALA A 200 -4.35 6.04 -26.22
C ALA A 200 -5.05 6.43 -24.90
N TYR A 201 -5.83 5.51 -24.33
CA TYR A 201 -6.44 5.73 -23.01
C TYR A 201 -5.37 5.89 -21.91
N ARG A 202 -4.35 5.02 -21.88
CA ARG A 202 -3.25 5.15 -20.92
C ARG A 202 -2.48 6.44 -21.07
N MET A 203 -2.17 6.85 -22.29
CA MET A 203 -1.51 8.12 -22.57
C MET A 203 -2.32 9.30 -22.03
N LYS A 204 -3.65 9.29 -22.20
CA LYS A 204 -4.54 10.30 -21.62
C LYS A 204 -4.46 10.33 -20.09
N GLN A 205 -4.41 9.18 -19.43
CA GLN A 205 -4.26 9.11 -17.96
C GLN A 205 -2.89 9.63 -17.52
N GLY A 206 -1.82 9.24 -18.21
CA GLY A 206 -0.47 9.74 -17.98
C GLY A 206 -0.39 11.26 -18.12
N LEU A 207 -0.97 11.83 -19.19
CA LEU A 207 -1.03 13.28 -19.39
C LEU A 207 -1.85 14.01 -18.31
N LYS A 208 -2.89 13.39 -17.75
CA LYS A 208 -3.62 13.95 -16.61
C LYS A 208 -2.74 13.98 -15.36
N ALA A 209 -2.02 12.90 -15.08
CA ALA A 209 -1.09 12.83 -13.95
C ALA A 209 0.06 13.84 -14.10
N LEU A 210 0.63 13.95 -15.31
CA LEU A 210 1.66 14.95 -15.62
C LEU A 210 1.14 16.38 -15.46
N ARG A 211 -0.08 16.68 -15.93
CA ARG A 211 -0.68 18.00 -15.69
C ARG A 211 -0.90 18.28 -14.21
N ALA A 212 -1.37 17.29 -13.45
CA ALA A 212 -1.49 17.44 -12.00
C ALA A 212 -0.13 17.72 -11.33
N TYR A 213 0.97 17.22 -11.92
CA TYR A 213 2.35 17.46 -11.46
C TYR A 213 2.93 18.82 -11.92
N ASP A 214 2.75 19.20 -13.18
CA ASP A 214 3.37 20.38 -13.80
C ASP A 214 2.70 21.72 -13.39
N CYS A 215 1.47 21.69 -12.88
CA CYS A 215 0.73 22.89 -12.46
C CYS A 215 1.29 23.64 -11.24
N GLY A 216 2.49 23.31 -10.77
CA GLY A 216 3.17 23.97 -9.65
C GLY A 216 3.41 22.98 -8.52
N ARG A 217 4.61 23.07 -7.92
CA ARG A 217 5.11 22.32 -6.75
C ARG A 217 3.95 21.65 -6.02
N LEU A 218 3.86 20.32 -6.09
CA LEU A 218 2.84 19.54 -5.38
C LEU A 218 2.66 20.18 -3.99
N PRO A 219 1.44 20.57 -3.60
CA PRO A 219 1.18 21.10 -2.27
C PRO A 219 1.91 20.26 -1.22
N ASP A 220 2.47 20.88 -0.18
CA ASP A 220 3.37 20.20 0.77
C ASP A 220 2.75 18.93 1.40
N TYR A 221 1.41 18.83 1.46
CA TYR A 221 0.73 17.62 1.93
C TYR A 221 0.82 16.42 0.95
N LEU A 222 1.09 16.66 -0.34
CA LEU A 222 1.26 15.64 -1.38
C LEU A 222 2.71 15.19 -1.58
N SER A 223 3.70 16.00 -1.18
CA SER A 223 5.11 15.71 -1.45
C SER A 223 5.61 14.41 -0.79
N ASP A 224 4.99 14.01 0.32
CA ASP A 224 5.39 12.79 1.04
C ASP A 224 4.50 11.58 0.74
N LEU A 225 3.40 11.76 -0.01
CA LEU A 225 2.57 10.64 -0.43
C LEU A 225 3.29 9.82 -1.50
N ARG A 226 3.16 8.49 -1.43
CA ARG A 226 3.84 7.55 -2.36
C ARG A 226 2.91 6.42 -2.75
N GLY A 227 3.16 5.81 -3.90
CA GLY A 227 2.42 4.62 -4.35
C GLY A 227 0.91 4.86 -4.40
N ARG A 228 0.15 4.04 -3.66
CA ARG A 228 -1.32 4.02 -3.73
C ARG A 228 -1.97 5.28 -3.17
N SER A 229 -1.46 5.87 -2.10
CA SER A 229 -2.03 7.11 -1.53
C SER A 229 -1.90 8.28 -2.50
N LEU A 230 -0.74 8.41 -3.17
CA LEU A 230 -0.55 9.40 -4.24
C LEU A 230 -1.47 9.14 -5.43
N GLN A 231 -1.58 7.89 -5.88
CA GLN A 231 -2.47 7.51 -6.97
C GLN A 231 -3.93 7.90 -6.70
N LEU A 232 -4.43 7.63 -5.49
CA LEU A 232 -5.81 7.93 -5.10
C LEU A 232 -6.13 9.42 -5.16
N VAL A 233 -5.21 10.29 -4.74
CA VAL A 233 -5.43 11.75 -4.82
C VAL A 233 -5.40 12.25 -6.26
N LEU A 234 -4.56 11.66 -7.11
CA LEU A 234 -4.43 12.07 -8.51
C LEU A 234 -5.60 11.58 -9.38
N GLU A 235 -6.02 10.33 -9.20
CA GLU A 235 -7.04 9.69 -10.03
C GLU A 235 -8.47 10.01 -9.56
N LYS A 236 -8.66 10.25 -8.26
CA LYS A 236 -9.95 10.44 -7.59
C LYS A 236 -11.06 9.49 -8.10
N PRO A 237 -10.87 8.15 -7.99
CA PRO A 237 -11.91 7.18 -8.32
C PRO A 237 -13.17 7.36 -7.44
N ARG A 238 -14.27 6.66 -7.76
CA ARG A 238 -15.49 6.75 -6.95
C ARG A 238 -15.21 6.26 -5.52
N GLY A 239 -15.52 7.09 -4.52
CA GLY A 239 -15.22 6.81 -3.11
C GLY A 239 -13.75 7.01 -2.71
N TRP A 240 -12.98 7.77 -3.50
CA TRP A 240 -11.55 8.02 -3.23
C TRP A 240 -11.29 8.61 -1.86
N GLU A 241 -12.23 9.34 -1.27
CA GLU A 241 -12.10 9.96 0.05
C GLU A 241 -11.84 8.91 1.13
N TYR A 242 -12.66 7.85 1.15
CA TYR A 242 -12.56 6.75 2.10
C TYR A 242 -11.34 5.87 1.82
N SER A 243 -11.07 5.60 0.53
CA SER A 243 -9.88 4.84 0.13
C SER A 243 -8.60 5.57 0.50
N LEU A 244 -8.56 6.89 0.35
CA LEU A 244 -7.41 7.72 0.72
C LEU A 244 -7.23 7.72 2.23
N ALA A 245 -8.29 7.94 3.00
CA ALA A 245 -8.23 7.89 4.46
C ALA A 245 -7.69 6.54 4.95
N ALA A 246 -8.23 5.44 4.43
CA ALA A 246 -7.77 4.09 4.76
C ALA A 246 -6.30 3.85 4.39
N GLN A 247 -5.89 4.27 3.18
CA GLN A 247 -4.53 4.07 2.71
C GLN A 247 -3.53 4.91 3.50
N VAL A 248 -3.80 6.19 3.77
CA VAL A 248 -2.89 7.05 4.54
C VAL A 248 -2.71 6.51 5.97
N LEU A 249 -3.79 6.08 6.64
CA LEU A 249 -3.67 5.48 7.97
C LEU A 249 -2.84 4.17 7.93
N THR A 250 -3.04 3.35 6.90
CA THR A 250 -2.27 2.11 6.71
C THR A 250 -0.79 2.39 6.46
N ASP A 251 -0.49 3.40 5.65
CA ASP A 251 0.88 3.85 5.36
C ASP A 251 1.58 4.34 6.66
N GLU A 252 0.87 5.10 7.50
CA GLU A 252 1.39 5.58 8.79
C GLU A 252 1.66 4.45 9.80
N ILE A 253 0.75 3.47 9.89
CA ILE A 253 0.95 2.27 10.73
C ILE A 253 2.14 1.45 10.23
N ALA A 254 2.25 1.27 8.90
CA ALA A 254 3.37 0.57 8.29
C ALA A 254 4.70 1.31 8.54
N GLY A 255 4.71 2.64 8.50
CA GLY A 255 5.87 3.47 8.83
C GLY A 255 6.31 3.33 10.29
N ALA A 256 5.40 2.99 11.20
CA ALA A 256 5.68 2.75 12.61
C ALA A 256 6.07 1.28 12.94
N ARG A 257 6.20 0.41 11.93
CA ARG A 257 6.51 -1.02 12.12
C ARG A 257 7.78 -1.27 12.94
N GLY A 258 8.81 -0.44 12.76
CA GLY A 258 10.05 -0.56 13.54
C GLY A 258 9.80 -0.43 15.06
N LEU A 259 9.08 0.62 15.45
CA LEU A 259 8.69 0.83 16.86
C LEU A 259 7.79 -0.28 17.38
N ARG A 260 6.84 -0.74 16.55
CA ARG A 260 5.94 -1.86 16.92
C ARG A 260 6.72 -3.15 17.15
N TYR A 261 7.71 -3.44 16.30
CA TYR A 261 8.56 -4.63 16.43
C TYR A 261 9.47 -4.59 17.67
N GLU A 262 10.05 -3.42 18.00
CA GLU A 262 10.79 -3.23 19.25
C GLU A 262 9.92 -3.58 20.45
N TYR A 263 8.69 -3.04 20.47
CA TYR A 263 7.71 -3.33 21.50
C TYR A 263 7.35 -4.82 21.55
N ASP A 264 6.99 -5.46 20.45
CA ASP A 264 6.59 -6.87 20.46
C ASP A 264 7.73 -7.80 20.89
N SER A 265 8.98 -7.42 20.61
CA SER A 265 10.18 -8.19 20.95
C SER A 265 10.59 -8.08 22.43
N GLY A 266 9.90 -7.28 23.24
CA GLY A 266 10.33 -7.01 24.62
C GLY A 266 11.51 -6.05 24.73
N ILE A 267 12.00 -5.52 23.61
CA ILE A 267 13.20 -4.68 23.57
C ILE A 267 12.79 -3.24 23.88
N SER A 268 13.45 -2.63 24.86
CA SER A 268 13.31 -1.20 25.12
C SER A 268 14.67 -0.56 25.22
N VAL A 269 14.97 0.33 24.27
CA VAL A 269 16.25 1.05 24.18
C VAL A 269 16.10 2.41 24.83
N GLY A 270 16.97 2.74 25.79
CA GLY A 270 17.04 4.06 26.43
C GLY A 270 17.28 3.97 27.93
N ALA A 271 17.35 5.13 28.59
CA ALA A 271 17.60 5.21 30.02
C ALA A 271 16.43 4.62 30.83
N ALA A 272 16.77 3.86 31.88
CA ALA A 272 15.78 3.45 32.87
C ALA A 272 15.21 4.68 33.56
N VAL A 273 13.87 4.70 33.72
CA VAL A 273 13.17 5.74 34.45
C VAL A 273 13.01 5.25 35.88
N VAL A 274 13.81 5.79 36.80
CA VAL A 274 13.70 5.47 38.22
C VAL A 274 12.66 6.41 38.83
N VAL A 275 11.58 5.84 39.34
CA VAL A 275 10.52 6.60 40.02
C VAL A 275 10.56 6.21 41.51
N PRO A 276 10.82 7.16 42.43
CA PRO A 276 10.74 6.88 43.85
C PRO A 276 9.33 6.45 44.26
N ASP A 277 9.20 5.54 45.23
CA ASP A 277 7.90 5.02 45.68
C ASP A 277 6.94 6.15 46.15
N SER A 278 7.48 7.23 46.72
CA SER A 278 6.70 8.42 47.13
C SER A 278 6.11 9.20 45.96
N GLU A 279 6.66 9.07 44.76
CA GLU A 279 6.25 9.79 43.54
C GLU A 279 5.46 8.89 42.56
N CYS A 280 5.46 7.57 42.78
CA CYS A 280 4.79 6.58 41.93
C CYS A 280 3.31 6.91 41.69
N LEU A 281 2.55 7.33 42.71
CA LEU A 281 1.14 7.72 42.57
C LEU A 281 0.95 8.92 41.65
N GLY A 282 1.78 9.96 41.81
CA GLY A 282 1.73 11.16 40.99
C GLY A 282 2.13 10.87 39.54
N PHE A 283 3.16 10.05 39.36
CA PHE A 283 3.61 9.56 38.07
C PHE A 283 2.49 8.79 37.35
N VAL A 284 1.92 7.78 38.01
CA VAL A 284 0.81 6.98 37.48
C VAL A 284 -0.40 7.85 37.11
N ASN A 285 -0.79 8.80 37.95
CA ASN A 285 -1.89 9.72 37.63
C ASN A 285 -1.57 10.62 36.44
N GLY A 286 -0.32 11.08 36.30
CA GLY A 286 0.15 11.78 35.12
C GLY A 286 0.02 10.94 33.84
N HIS A 287 0.33 9.64 33.94
CA HIS A 287 0.18 8.68 32.86
C HIS A 287 -1.29 8.45 32.46
N ILE A 288 -2.21 8.32 33.42
CA ILE A 288 -3.66 8.22 33.17
C ILE A 288 -4.20 9.48 32.50
N ASN A 289 -3.79 10.66 32.98
CA ASN A 289 -4.18 11.93 32.37
C ASN A 289 -3.69 12.03 30.91
N GLY A 290 -2.46 11.58 30.64
CA GLY A 290 -1.92 11.50 29.28
C GLY A 290 -2.75 10.60 28.37
N LEU A 291 -3.16 9.42 28.85
CA LEU A 291 -4.04 8.51 28.10
C LEU A 291 -5.42 9.14 27.83
N SER A 292 -5.96 9.87 28.80
CA SER A 292 -7.25 10.58 28.63
C SER A 292 -7.15 11.66 27.54
N ILE A 293 -6.03 12.37 27.47
CA ILE A 293 -5.76 13.34 26.39
C ILE A 293 -5.69 12.64 25.04
N ILE A 294 -4.99 11.50 24.95
CA ILE A 294 -4.92 10.69 23.72
C ILE A 294 -6.32 10.24 23.29
N GLY A 295 -7.12 9.70 24.22
CA GLY A 295 -8.50 9.28 23.95
C GLY A 295 -9.38 10.43 23.43
N ASN A 296 -9.29 11.61 24.04
CA ASN A 296 -10.02 12.80 23.59
C ASN A 296 -9.58 13.25 22.18
N ASN A 297 -8.28 13.23 21.90
CA ASN A 297 -7.74 13.59 20.58
C ASN A 297 -8.22 12.61 19.50
N ILE A 298 -8.21 11.31 19.78
CA ILE A 298 -8.77 10.28 18.88
C ILE A 298 -10.26 10.54 18.65
N GLY A 299 -11.02 10.79 19.72
CA GLY A 299 -12.44 11.10 19.62
C GLY A 299 -12.72 12.31 18.73
N GLN A 300 -11.93 13.38 18.84
CA GLN A 300 -12.04 14.55 17.98
C GLN A 300 -11.65 14.25 16.52
N LEU A 301 -10.57 13.49 16.31
CA LEU A 301 -10.11 13.11 14.97
C LEU A 301 -11.15 12.25 14.23
N ILE A 302 -11.80 11.31 14.93
CA ILE A 302 -12.77 10.39 14.31
C ILE A 302 -14.15 11.02 14.17
N ASN A 303 -14.69 11.61 15.24
CA ASN A 303 -16.09 12.04 15.27
C ASN A 303 -16.33 13.39 14.59
N VAL A 304 -15.30 14.23 14.50
CA VAL A 304 -15.41 15.59 13.95
C VAL A 304 -14.57 15.71 12.68
N TYR A 305 -13.27 15.51 12.81
CA TYR A 305 -12.34 15.90 11.75
C TYR A 305 -12.42 14.99 10.52
N LEU A 306 -12.53 13.67 10.72
CA LEU A 306 -12.71 12.73 9.60
C LEU A 306 -13.98 13.02 8.82
N ALA A 307 -15.10 13.25 9.52
CA ALA A 307 -16.39 13.55 8.88
C ALA A 307 -16.32 14.85 8.06
N GLU A 308 -15.65 15.88 8.57
CA GLU A 308 -15.41 17.12 7.81
C GLU A 308 -14.47 16.91 6.61
N ALA A 309 -13.44 16.08 6.78
CA ALA A 309 -12.44 15.81 5.75
C ALA A 309 -12.99 15.02 4.55
N VAL A 310 -13.83 14.00 4.80
CA VAL A 310 -14.42 13.19 3.72
C VAL A 310 -15.59 13.89 3.02
N GLY A 311 -16.18 14.91 3.62
CA GLY A 311 -17.32 15.65 3.07
C GLY A 311 -18.66 14.97 3.34
N ALA A 312 -19.75 15.75 3.23
CA ALA A 312 -21.11 15.24 3.32
C ALA A 312 -21.44 14.35 2.11
N LEU A 313 -22.50 13.54 2.23
CA LEU A 313 -22.90 12.61 1.17
C LEU A 313 -23.20 13.36 -0.14
N GLY A 314 -22.36 13.14 -1.16
CA GLY A 314 -22.47 13.80 -2.47
C GLY A 314 -21.66 15.09 -2.63
N GLU A 315 -21.01 15.56 -1.57
CA GLU A 315 -20.05 16.67 -1.62
C GLU A 315 -18.62 16.11 -1.70
N PRO A 316 -17.72 16.73 -2.49
CA PRO A 316 -16.34 16.26 -2.60
C PRO A 316 -15.58 16.49 -1.30
N GLY A 317 -14.87 15.46 -0.84
CA GLY A 317 -13.96 15.59 0.31
C GLY A 317 -12.71 16.42 0.00
N ASP A 318 -12.02 16.83 1.06
CA ASP A 318 -10.80 17.62 1.02
C ASP A 318 -9.57 16.73 1.24
N ALA A 319 -8.74 16.60 0.20
CA ALA A 319 -7.55 15.75 0.23
C ALA A 319 -6.52 16.19 1.29
N GLU A 320 -6.35 17.49 1.51
CA GLU A 320 -5.42 18.01 2.49
C GLU A 320 -5.87 17.64 3.91
N LYS A 321 -7.16 17.82 4.20
CA LYS A 321 -7.74 17.42 5.49
C LYS A 321 -7.67 15.91 5.71
N ILE A 322 -7.94 15.10 4.69
CA ILE A 322 -7.84 13.63 4.80
C ILE A 322 -6.40 13.20 5.12
N VAL A 323 -5.41 13.78 4.44
CA VAL A 323 -3.99 13.49 4.69
C VAL A 323 -3.58 13.94 6.09
N PHE A 324 -3.99 15.14 6.51
CA PHE A 324 -3.75 15.62 7.87
C PHE A 324 -4.36 14.70 8.93
N TRP A 325 -5.59 14.24 8.72
CA TRP A 325 -6.26 13.29 9.61
C TRP A 325 -5.45 12.00 9.76
N GLY A 326 -5.05 11.39 8.64
CA GLY A 326 -4.30 10.12 8.66
C GLY A 326 -2.94 10.28 9.35
N ARG A 327 -2.21 11.37 9.07
CA ARG A 327 -0.94 11.70 9.74
C ARG A 327 -1.12 11.93 11.24
N SER A 328 -2.20 12.59 11.64
CA SER A 328 -2.52 12.84 13.06
C SER A 328 -2.83 11.54 13.80
N MET A 329 -3.60 10.63 13.19
CA MET A 329 -3.83 9.28 13.71
C MET A 329 -2.52 8.48 13.80
N GLY A 330 -1.64 8.59 12.79
CA GLY A 330 -0.31 8.00 12.80
C GLY A 330 0.60 8.52 13.92
N ALA A 331 0.53 9.82 14.22
CA ALA A 331 1.25 10.42 15.34
C ALA A 331 0.76 9.86 16.67
N VAL A 332 -0.56 9.79 16.87
CA VAL A 332 -1.17 9.17 18.06
C VAL A 332 -0.73 7.71 18.21
N TYR A 333 -0.73 6.93 17.12
CA TYR A 333 -0.29 5.54 17.11
C TYR A 333 1.18 5.39 17.55
N ARG A 334 2.08 6.20 16.98
CA ARG A 334 3.51 6.21 17.38
C ARG A 334 3.71 6.61 18.83
N ASP A 335 2.96 7.60 19.31
CA ASP A 335 3.09 8.08 20.68
C ASP A 335 2.59 7.04 21.69
N ALA A 336 1.51 6.31 21.38
CA ALA A 336 1.05 5.18 22.19
C ALA A 336 2.12 4.08 22.30
N ILE A 337 2.81 3.72 21.19
CA ILE A 337 3.90 2.74 21.22
C ILE A 337 5.09 3.24 22.05
N LYS A 338 5.53 4.47 21.82
CA LYS A 338 6.65 5.07 22.57
C LYS A 338 6.34 5.13 24.06
N TRP A 339 5.10 5.43 24.40
CA TRP A 339 4.64 5.45 25.78
C TRP A 339 4.68 4.06 26.40
N ALA A 340 4.21 3.02 25.69
CA ALA A 340 4.29 1.64 26.17
C ALA A 340 5.75 1.21 26.41
N LEU A 341 6.66 1.60 25.52
CA LEU A 341 8.11 1.40 25.67
C LEU A 341 8.73 2.19 26.84
N GLN A 342 8.21 3.38 27.15
CA GLN A 342 8.60 4.15 28.35
C GLN A 342 8.18 3.43 29.63
N VAL A 343 6.94 2.92 29.69
CA VAL A 343 6.44 2.20 30.86
C VAL A 343 7.29 0.96 31.17
N ARG A 344 7.74 0.23 30.16
CA ARG A 344 8.67 -0.90 30.33
C ARG A 344 10.04 -0.55 30.88
N ARG A 345 10.47 0.72 30.77
CA ARG A 345 11.75 1.20 31.30
C ARG A 345 11.64 1.68 32.73
N ILE A 346 10.46 1.64 33.32
CA ILE A 346 10.26 2.03 34.70
C ILE A 346 10.91 0.97 35.61
N SER A 347 11.86 1.42 36.43
CA SER A 347 12.45 0.61 37.48
C SER A 347 11.88 1.07 38.82
N THR A 348 11.02 0.25 39.41
CA THR A 348 10.46 0.44 40.77
C THR A 348 10.88 -0.73 41.64
N THR A 349 11.44 -0.46 42.82
CA THR A 349 11.89 -1.49 43.78
C THR A 349 10.89 -1.77 44.89
N GLY A 350 9.72 -1.12 44.87
CA GLY A 350 8.68 -1.20 45.91
C GLY A 350 7.39 -1.93 45.48
N PRO A 351 6.35 -1.88 46.33
CA PRO A 351 5.07 -2.57 46.11
C PRO A 351 4.29 -2.08 44.87
N PHE A 352 4.64 -0.92 44.32
CA PHE A 352 4.10 -0.36 43.08
C PHE A 352 4.56 -1.08 41.79
N SER A 353 5.54 -1.98 41.88
CA SER A 353 6.01 -2.78 40.72
C SER A 353 4.88 -3.57 40.03
N SER A 354 3.86 -3.99 40.79
CA SER A 354 2.69 -4.69 40.27
C SER A 354 1.72 -3.81 39.47
N ALA A 355 1.80 -2.48 39.60
CA ALA A 355 0.93 -1.53 38.88
C ALA A 355 1.48 -1.17 37.49
N VAL A 356 2.79 -1.28 37.27
CA VAL A 356 3.46 -0.91 36.01
C VAL A 356 2.91 -1.69 34.80
N PRO A 357 2.72 -3.04 34.86
CA PRO A 357 2.14 -3.79 33.75
C PRO A 357 0.69 -3.43 33.43
N MET A 358 -0.08 -2.96 34.42
CA MET A 358 -1.46 -2.52 34.19
C MET A 358 -1.50 -1.20 33.40
N VAL A 359 -0.58 -0.28 33.70
CA VAL A 359 -0.41 0.97 32.95
C VAL A 359 -0.02 0.68 31.50
N GLU A 360 0.88 -0.27 31.28
CA GLU A 360 1.29 -0.70 29.94
C GLU A 360 0.11 -1.22 29.11
N GLY A 361 -0.76 -2.04 29.72
CA GLY A 361 -1.94 -2.63 29.06
C GLY A 361 -2.87 -1.61 28.40
N PHE A 362 -2.96 -0.39 28.96
CA PHE A 362 -3.80 0.67 28.39
C PHE A 362 -3.27 1.19 27.05
N SER A 363 -1.96 1.32 26.89
CA SER A 363 -1.41 1.75 25.61
C SER A 363 -1.49 0.66 24.55
N ILE A 364 -1.40 -0.62 24.95
CA ILE A 364 -1.63 -1.74 24.03
C ILE A 364 -3.02 -1.67 23.44
N GLN A 365 -4.04 -1.43 24.27
CA GLN A 365 -5.41 -1.35 23.79
C GLN A 365 -5.58 -0.24 22.75
N VAL A 366 -5.01 0.95 22.98
CA VAL A 366 -5.04 2.06 22.00
C VAL A 366 -4.41 1.63 20.67
N ILE A 367 -3.24 0.98 20.73
CA ILE A 367 -2.52 0.47 19.55
C ILE A 367 -3.38 -0.53 18.78
N GLU A 368 -3.94 -1.53 19.47
CA GLU A 368 -4.75 -2.60 18.87
C GLU A 368 -6.06 -2.09 18.26
N VAL A 369 -6.72 -1.13 18.91
CA VAL A 369 -7.95 -0.52 18.39
C VAL A 369 -7.65 0.27 17.11
N ILE A 370 -6.55 1.03 17.04
CA ILE A 370 -6.14 1.74 15.83
C ILE A 370 -5.81 0.76 14.70
N GLU A 371 -5.07 -0.32 14.98
CA GLU A 371 -4.76 -1.37 14.00
C GLU A 371 -6.04 -2.06 13.48
N SER A 372 -6.98 -2.37 14.38
CA SER A 372 -8.28 -2.98 14.02
C SER A 372 -9.11 -2.05 13.15
N PHE A 373 -9.20 -0.78 13.53
CA PHE A 373 -9.92 0.24 12.78
C PHE A 373 -9.35 0.43 11.37
N ALA A 374 -8.02 0.50 11.24
CA ALA A 374 -7.34 0.60 9.94
C ALA A 374 -7.66 -0.61 9.02
N LYS A 375 -7.69 -1.83 9.57
CA LYS A 375 -8.08 -3.03 8.83
C LYS A 375 -9.54 -2.97 8.37
N GLN A 376 -10.45 -2.52 9.24
CA GLN A 376 -11.88 -2.41 8.93
C GLN A 376 -12.15 -1.40 7.81
N ILE A 377 -11.62 -0.17 7.92
CA ILE A 377 -11.82 0.87 6.91
C ILE A 377 -11.18 0.50 5.56
N THR A 378 -10.03 -0.18 5.58
CA THR A 378 -9.38 -0.70 4.35
C THR A 378 -10.24 -1.75 3.67
N LYS A 379 -10.79 -2.70 4.43
CA LYS A 379 -11.67 -3.73 3.89
C LYS A 379 -12.93 -3.12 3.27
N VAL A 380 -13.63 -2.27 4.01
CA VAL A 380 -14.86 -1.62 3.56
C VAL A 380 -14.62 -0.76 2.30
N SER A 381 -13.54 0.01 2.26
CA SER A 381 -13.21 0.84 1.10
C SER A 381 -12.82 0.01 -0.13
N SER A 382 -12.15 -1.13 0.05
CA SER A 382 -11.83 -2.08 -1.03
C SER A 382 -13.08 -2.77 -1.58
N ASP A 383 -13.98 -3.22 -0.69
CA ASP A 383 -15.25 -3.85 -1.07
C ASP A 383 -16.14 -2.87 -1.84
N ALA A 384 -16.21 -1.62 -1.39
CA ALA A 384 -16.93 -0.54 -2.07
C ALA A 384 -16.33 -0.23 -3.45
N SER A 385 -15.00 -0.14 -3.54
CA SER A 385 -14.29 0.08 -4.83
C SER A 385 -14.61 -1.03 -5.82
N THR A 386 -14.58 -2.28 -5.38
CA THR A 386 -14.92 -3.46 -6.19
C THR A 386 -16.38 -3.42 -6.65
N ALA A 387 -17.31 -3.03 -5.76
CA ALA A 387 -18.72 -2.88 -6.13
C ALA A 387 -18.92 -1.80 -7.20
N PHE A 388 -18.22 -0.67 -7.11
CA PHE A 388 -18.27 0.39 -8.12
C PHE A 388 -17.72 -0.06 -9.48
N GLU A 389 -16.62 -0.82 -9.51
CA GLU A 389 -16.06 -1.40 -10.73
C GLU A 389 -17.03 -2.36 -11.41
N LEU A 390 -17.81 -3.10 -10.63
CA LEU A 390 -18.86 -4.01 -11.11
C LEU A 390 -20.19 -3.30 -11.43
N GLY A 391 -20.26 -1.97 -11.33
CA GLY A 391 -21.49 -1.20 -11.59
C GLY A 391 -22.59 -1.38 -10.54
N ARG A 392 -22.25 -1.85 -9.34
CA ARG A 392 -23.18 -2.09 -8.22
C ARG A 392 -23.15 -0.93 -7.22
N VAL A 393 -24.21 -0.81 -6.42
CA VAL A 393 -24.24 0.10 -5.28
C VAL A 393 -23.64 -0.64 -4.07
N PRO A 394 -22.64 -0.09 -3.37
CA PRO A 394 -22.09 -0.70 -2.17
C PRO A 394 -23.13 -0.78 -1.05
N GLU A 395 -23.07 -1.84 -0.25
CA GLU A 395 -23.89 -1.93 0.96
C GLU A 395 -23.41 -0.94 2.03
N PRO A 396 -24.31 -0.35 2.84
CA PRO A 396 -23.93 0.47 3.97
C PRO A 396 -23.09 -0.34 4.97
N ALA A 397 -21.91 0.18 5.31
CA ALA A 397 -21.04 -0.43 6.32
C ALA A 397 -21.00 0.44 7.56
N HIS A 398 -21.21 -0.18 8.73
CA HIS A 398 -21.02 0.45 10.03
C HIS A 398 -19.66 0.05 10.58
N ILE A 399 -18.78 1.03 10.79
CA ILE A 399 -17.47 0.85 11.41
C ILE A 399 -17.51 1.58 12.75
N GLU A 400 -17.22 0.87 13.83
CA GLU A 400 -17.15 1.44 15.16
C GLU A 400 -15.70 1.51 15.63
N PHE A 401 -15.31 2.67 16.16
CA PHE A 401 -14.07 2.83 16.91
C PHE A 401 -14.42 2.73 18.40
N VAL A 402 -14.31 1.53 18.95
CA VAL A 402 -14.57 1.28 20.37
C VAL A 402 -13.24 1.26 21.11
N LEU A 403 -12.94 2.37 21.77
CA LEU A 403 -12.03 2.33 22.91
C LEU A 403 -12.91 1.95 24.10
N ASP A 404 -12.82 0.72 24.61
CA ASP A 404 -13.54 0.43 25.84
C ASP A 404 -13.12 1.48 26.86
N SER A 405 -14.07 2.01 27.63
CA SER A 405 -13.71 2.79 28.80
C SER A 405 -12.86 1.85 29.63
N ILE A 406 -11.55 2.05 29.57
CA ILE A 406 -10.61 1.45 30.48
C ILE A 406 -11.20 1.77 31.85
N SER A 407 -11.78 0.77 32.52
CA SER A 407 -12.18 0.98 33.88
C SER A 407 -10.89 1.17 34.63
N TYR A 408 -10.60 2.42 34.97
CA TYR A 408 -9.49 2.77 35.83
C TYR A 408 -9.79 2.31 37.26
N GLU A 409 -11.01 1.85 37.58
CA GLU A 409 -11.41 1.49 38.94
C GLU A 409 -10.60 0.32 39.51
N PRO A 410 -10.43 -0.84 38.83
CA PRO A 410 -9.56 -1.91 39.32
C PRO A 410 -8.11 -1.47 39.51
N PHE A 411 -7.62 -0.59 38.64
CA PHE A 411 -6.28 -0.04 38.73
C PHE A 411 -6.13 0.94 39.89
N LEU A 412 -7.08 1.88 40.05
CA LEU A 412 -7.11 2.86 41.13
C LEU A 412 -7.32 2.18 42.48
N ASP A 413 -8.12 1.11 42.54
CA ASP A 413 -8.33 0.32 43.74
C ASP A 413 -7.06 -0.45 44.12
N HIS A 414 -6.38 -1.08 43.16
CA HIS A 414 -5.08 -1.72 43.37
C HIS A 414 -4.02 -0.73 43.87
N VAL A 415 -3.97 0.46 43.28
CA VAL A 415 -3.06 1.53 43.66
C VAL A 415 -3.38 2.10 45.06
N LYS A 416 -4.67 2.26 45.40
CA LYS A 416 -5.11 2.68 46.74
C LYS A 416 -4.83 1.61 47.80
N ASP A 417 -4.97 0.33 47.46
CA ASP A 417 -4.67 -0.77 48.37
C ASP A 417 -3.17 -0.85 48.66
N ILE A 418 -2.32 -0.65 47.66
CA ILE A 418 -0.87 -0.51 47.86
C ILE A 418 -0.56 0.69 48.77
N ALA A 419 -1.20 1.84 48.56
CA ALA A 419 -1.00 3.03 49.38
C ALA A 419 -1.46 2.83 50.84
N ARG A 420 -2.62 2.21 51.07
CA ARG A 420 -3.12 1.90 52.44
C ARG A 420 -2.18 0.95 53.19
N ASN A 421 -1.63 -0.04 52.51
CA ASN A 421 -0.70 -1.01 53.11
C ASN A 421 0.66 -0.40 53.47
N LEU A 422 1.03 0.72 52.83
CA LEU A 422 2.24 1.49 53.17
C LEU A 422 2.02 2.44 54.36
N GLU A 423 0.82 2.98 54.55
CA GLU A 423 0.47 3.88 55.67
C GLU A 423 0.17 3.14 56.99
N ASN A 424 -0.30 1.89 56.92
CA ASN A 424 -0.47 0.99 58.07
C ASN A 424 0.29 -0.33 57.83
N PRO A 425 1.62 -0.33 58.01
CA PRO A 425 2.38 -1.58 58.04
C PRO A 425 1.97 -2.33 59.31
N GLY A 426 1.18 -3.39 59.16
CA GLY A 426 0.81 -4.28 60.26
C GLY A 426 2.00 -4.88 60.97
#